data_AF-A0A971A006-F1
#
_entry.id   AF-A0A971A006-F1
#
_cell.length_a   1.000
_cell.length_b   1.000
_cell.length_c   1.000
_cell.angle_alpha   90.00
_cell.angle_beta   90.00
_cell.angle_gamma   90.00
#
_symmetry.space_group_name_H-M   'P 1'
#
loop_
_entity.id
_entity.type
_entity.pdbx_description
1 polymer ?
#
loop_
_entity_poly.entity_id
_entity_poly.type
_entity_poly.pdbx_seq_one_letter_code
_entity_poly.pdbx_strand_id
1 'polypeptide(L)'
;MRTQCIARLLVGLTIGTLLTGSAAWAEGKVGDGFKLHTINAESRFEAAGVLDVNRDGKLDIVCGGFWYEAPTWKKHFLREIKEEGEYHYDFANLAMDVDGDGWTDTVGAAWHDKMVYWVRNPGQAGGPWPVYQIDTPGNMETAMAYDINGDGQLDILPNIMSAAAWYEFHRDPSAPQGVRWDKHVLPQEAAGHGIGAGDVNGDGLCDIVTPKGWLEQKPEGSWTWRPEFELGYAGIPILVHDVDGDGNPDILWGLGHNYGVFWLQQTRDADGSRSWTKHLIDDSWSQPHFMLLADLTGNRRLEVVTGKRHRAHNGNDPGGNDPVCVYYYSFDRSSGQWTRHTLHEGGRVGLGINTDAVDIDGDGDIDVVAPGKSGLYLLENLIQ
;
A
#
# COMPACT_ATOMS: atom_id res chain seq x y z
N MET A 1 -44.92 73.27 -23.49
CA MET A 1 -43.88 72.85 -22.53
C MET A 1 -44.53 72.51 -21.20
N ARG A 2 -44.83 71.22 -20.96
CA ARG A 2 -45.06 70.66 -19.62
C ARG A 2 -44.61 69.21 -19.63
N THR A 3 -43.66 68.93 -18.76
CA THR A 3 -42.84 67.74 -18.61
C THR A 3 -43.65 66.63 -17.94
N GLN A 4 -43.68 65.42 -18.51
CA GLN A 4 -44.16 64.20 -17.85
C GLN A 4 -42.97 63.50 -17.17
N CYS A 5 -43.06 63.32 -15.85
CA CYS A 5 -42.16 62.46 -15.08
C CYS A 5 -42.61 61.00 -15.23
N ILE A 6 -41.69 60.13 -15.68
CA ILE A 6 -41.84 58.67 -15.67
C ILE A 6 -40.98 58.14 -14.52
N ALA A 7 -41.61 57.46 -13.57
CA ALA A 7 -40.96 56.77 -12.46
C ALA A 7 -40.23 55.52 -12.95
N ARG A 8 -38.96 55.36 -12.56
CA ARG A 8 -38.15 54.16 -12.80
C ARG A 8 -38.45 53.10 -11.73
N LEU A 9 -38.86 51.92 -12.17
CA LEU A 9 -38.99 50.72 -11.35
C LEU A 9 -37.59 50.12 -11.13
N LEU A 10 -37.12 50.05 -9.87
CA LEU A 10 -35.91 49.32 -9.49
C LEU A 10 -36.27 47.84 -9.28
N VAL A 11 -35.70 46.97 -10.10
CA VAL A 11 -35.71 45.52 -9.88
C VAL A 11 -34.57 45.20 -8.91
N GLY A 12 -34.92 44.79 -7.68
CA GLY A 12 -33.97 44.30 -6.70
C GLY A 12 -33.47 42.92 -7.10
N LEU A 13 -32.17 42.80 -7.38
CA LEU A 13 -31.47 41.54 -7.60
C LEU A 13 -31.10 40.96 -6.23
N THR A 14 -31.84 39.96 -5.76
CA THR A 14 -31.46 39.16 -4.59
C THR A 14 -30.31 38.24 -4.99
N ILE A 15 -29.08 38.59 -4.59
CA ILE A 15 -27.93 37.70 -4.67
C ILE A 15 -28.13 36.64 -3.58
N GLY A 16 -28.60 35.46 -3.99
CA GLY A 16 -28.58 34.27 -3.14
C GLY A 16 -27.14 33.79 -3.00
N THR A 17 -26.56 33.94 -1.80
CA THR A 17 -25.28 33.33 -1.45
C THR A 17 -25.49 31.81 -1.42
N LEU A 18 -25.01 31.09 -2.43
CA LEU A 18 -24.83 29.64 -2.35
C LEU A 18 -23.72 29.39 -1.31
N LEU A 19 -24.12 29.04 -0.09
CA LEU A 19 -23.24 28.36 0.86
C LEU A 19 -23.03 26.95 0.32
N THR A 20 -21.94 26.73 -0.42
CA THR A 20 -21.41 25.38 -0.66
C THR A 20 -20.85 24.89 0.67
N GLY A 21 -21.72 24.34 1.51
CA GLY A 21 -21.29 23.64 2.72
C GLY A 21 -20.61 22.35 2.30
N SER A 22 -19.28 22.33 2.30
CA SER A 22 -18.54 21.08 2.41
C SER A 22 -19.00 20.44 3.73
N ALA A 23 -19.62 19.25 3.68
CA ALA A 23 -19.90 18.50 4.88
C ALA A 23 -18.56 18.29 5.61
N ALA A 24 -18.41 18.93 6.77
CA ALA A 24 -17.22 18.74 7.59
C ALA A 24 -17.20 17.27 8.04
N TRP A 25 -16.03 16.64 7.88
CA TRP A 25 -15.81 15.30 8.42
C TRP A 25 -15.99 15.33 9.94
N ALA A 26 -16.64 14.30 10.49
CA ALA A 26 -16.64 14.11 11.94
C ALA A 26 -15.20 13.87 12.43
N GLU A 27 -14.90 14.24 13.67
CA GLU A 27 -13.63 13.84 14.29
C GLU A 27 -13.59 12.31 14.42
N GLY A 28 -12.46 11.72 14.04
CA GLY A 28 -12.21 10.29 14.21
C GLY A 28 -11.71 9.97 15.62
N LYS A 29 -11.89 8.73 16.04
CA LYS A 29 -11.31 8.19 17.26
C LYS A 29 -9.90 7.69 16.95
N VAL A 30 -8.90 8.22 17.64
CA VAL A 30 -7.52 7.69 17.63
C VAL A 30 -7.41 6.56 18.65
N GLY A 31 -6.61 5.54 18.34
CA GLY A 31 -6.27 4.44 19.24
C GLY A 31 -5.62 4.88 20.54
N ASP A 32 -5.84 4.13 21.61
CA ASP A 32 -5.10 4.34 22.85
C ASP A 32 -3.62 4.04 22.60
N GLY A 33 -2.72 4.91 23.07
CA GLY A 33 -1.28 4.79 22.84
C GLY A 33 -0.80 5.35 21.50
N PHE A 34 -1.67 5.97 20.69
CA PHE A 34 -1.29 6.59 19.42
C PHE A 34 -1.57 8.10 19.39
N LYS A 35 -0.79 8.82 18.60
CA LYS A 35 -1.02 10.22 18.26
C LYS A 35 -1.14 10.40 16.75
N LEU A 36 -2.22 11.06 16.34
CA LEU A 36 -2.46 11.38 14.94
C LEU A 36 -1.77 12.69 14.54
N HIS A 37 -0.92 12.62 13.52
CA HIS A 37 -0.40 13.77 12.81
C HIS A 37 -1.06 13.89 11.44
N THR A 38 -1.58 15.08 11.14
CA THR A 38 -2.06 15.40 9.79
C THR A 38 -0.92 16.00 8.98
N ILE A 39 -0.32 15.20 8.11
CA ILE A 39 0.80 15.60 7.26
C ILE A 39 0.30 16.47 6.11
N ASN A 40 -0.73 16.01 5.40
CA ASN A 40 -1.38 16.77 4.35
C ASN A 40 -2.85 16.35 4.17
N ALA A 41 -3.76 17.12 4.77
CA ALA A 41 -5.21 16.91 4.67
C ALA A 41 -5.77 17.03 3.24
N GLU A 42 -5.02 17.64 2.31
CA GLU A 42 -5.43 17.85 0.92
C GLU A 42 -4.78 16.84 -0.04
N SER A 43 -3.97 15.91 0.47
CA SER A 43 -3.43 14.81 -0.34
C SER A 43 -4.56 13.93 -0.87
N ARG A 44 -4.41 13.47 -2.11
CA ARG A 44 -5.36 12.53 -2.76
C ARG A 44 -4.66 11.27 -3.28
N PHE A 45 -3.40 11.10 -2.91
CA PHE A 45 -2.57 9.98 -3.34
C PHE A 45 -2.74 8.82 -2.37
N GLU A 46 -2.80 7.61 -2.92
CA GLU A 46 -3.10 6.39 -2.17
C GLU A 46 -1.85 5.56 -1.87
N ALA A 47 -0.70 5.93 -2.44
CA ALA A 47 0.58 5.30 -2.18
C ALA A 47 1.50 6.27 -1.44
N ALA A 48 2.26 5.75 -0.48
CA ALA A 48 3.35 6.45 0.17
C ALA A 48 4.52 5.49 0.40
N GLY A 49 5.73 6.06 0.38
CA GLY A 49 6.96 5.36 0.74
C GLY A 49 7.72 6.17 1.78
N VAL A 50 8.44 5.48 2.66
CA VAL A 50 9.26 6.09 3.71
C VAL A 50 10.75 5.89 3.40
N LEU A 51 11.48 6.99 3.28
CA LEU A 51 12.91 6.99 2.92
C LEU A 51 13.59 8.30 3.34
N ASP A 52 14.90 8.25 3.60
CA ASP A 52 15.72 9.45 3.80
C ASP A 52 15.99 10.13 2.44
N VAL A 53 15.15 11.12 2.08
CA VAL A 53 15.17 11.75 0.75
C VAL A 53 16.37 12.68 0.60
N ASN A 54 16.72 13.41 1.65
CA ASN A 54 17.72 14.48 1.64
C ASN A 54 19.08 14.07 2.27
N ARG A 55 19.20 12.83 2.75
CA ARG A 55 20.37 12.27 3.44
C ARG A 55 20.72 12.99 4.73
N ASP A 56 19.71 13.46 5.46
CA ASP A 56 19.89 14.10 6.77
C ASP A 56 19.84 13.11 7.95
N GLY A 57 19.61 11.82 7.66
CA GLY A 57 19.53 10.74 8.63
C GLY A 57 18.15 10.55 9.24
N LYS A 58 17.12 11.24 8.74
CA LYS A 58 15.72 11.07 9.15
C LYS A 58 14.91 10.50 8.01
N LEU A 59 13.88 9.75 8.37
CA LEU A 59 12.96 9.19 7.40
C LEU A 59 11.92 10.24 7.01
N ASP A 60 11.82 10.51 5.71
CA ASP A 60 10.82 11.37 5.10
C ASP A 60 9.71 10.53 4.47
N ILE A 61 8.59 11.18 4.12
CA ILE A 61 7.48 10.52 3.43
C ILE A 61 7.41 11.02 1.98
N VAL A 62 7.50 10.11 1.00
CA VAL A 62 7.14 10.36 -0.40
C VAL A 62 5.69 9.95 -0.61
N CYS A 63 4.86 10.82 -1.19
CA CYS A 63 3.46 10.50 -1.49
C CYS A 63 2.98 11.32 -2.70
N GLY A 64 2.75 10.64 -3.82
CA GLY A 64 2.38 11.25 -5.09
C GLY A 64 3.44 12.18 -5.66
N GLY A 65 3.03 13.41 -5.97
CA GLY A 65 3.88 14.43 -6.58
C GLY A 65 4.80 15.16 -5.59
N PHE A 66 4.87 14.72 -4.33
CA PHE A 66 5.53 15.45 -3.25
C PHE A 66 6.29 14.52 -2.30
N TRP A 67 7.23 15.10 -1.57
CA TRP A 67 7.79 14.51 -0.36
C TRP A 67 7.68 15.48 0.82
N TYR A 68 7.70 14.95 2.04
CA TYR A 68 7.44 15.69 3.27
C TYR A 68 8.61 15.49 4.24
N GLU A 69 9.36 16.57 4.47
CA GLU A 69 10.64 16.57 5.20
C GLU A 69 10.45 16.49 6.71
N ALA A 70 10.94 15.42 7.34
CA ALA A 70 10.92 15.23 8.77
C ALA A 70 11.83 16.25 9.51
N PRO A 71 11.53 16.59 10.78
CA PRO A 71 10.33 16.24 11.54
C PRO A 71 9.19 17.25 11.35
N THR A 72 9.40 18.30 10.54
CA THR A 72 8.41 19.39 10.37
C THR A 72 7.36 19.08 9.31
N TRP A 73 7.55 17.99 8.58
CA TRP A 73 6.73 17.56 7.46
C TRP A 73 6.60 18.61 6.37
N LYS A 74 7.68 19.37 6.14
CA LYS A 74 7.69 20.43 5.16
C LYS A 74 7.52 19.83 3.77
N LYS A 75 6.48 20.28 3.06
CA LYS A 75 6.12 19.79 1.74
C LYS A 75 7.08 20.31 0.65
N HIS A 76 7.58 19.40 -0.17
CA HIS A 76 8.43 19.68 -1.32
C HIS A 76 7.85 19.05 -2.58
N PHE A 77 7.97 19.75 -3.71
CA PHE A 77 7.57 19.21 -5.01
C PHE A 77 8.58 18.16 -5.48
N LEU A 78 8.07 17.02 -5.94
CA LEU A 78 8.86 15.90 -6.46
C LEU A 78 8.65 15.74 -7.96
N ARG A 79 7.41 15.58 -8.42
CA ARG A 79 7.07 15.40 -9.84
C ARG A 79 5.60 15.73 -10.10
N GLU A 80 5.28 15.93 -11.37
CA GLU A 80 3.88 15.95 -11.82
C GLU A 80 3.30 14.54 -11.83
N ILE A 81 2.03 14.40 -11.41
CA ILE A 81 1.28 13.15 -11.44
C ILE A 81 0.09 13.33 -12.38
N LYS A 82 -0.05 12.42 -13.34
CA LYS A 82 -1.26 12.37 -14.18
C LYS A 82 -2.46 11.98 -13.32
N GLU A 83 -3.58 12.63 -13.57
CA GLU A 83 -4.86 12.36 -12.92
C GLU A 83 -5.96 12.03 -13.94
N GLU A 84 -6.81 11.07 -13.61
CA GLU A 84 -8.02 10.73 -14.37
C GLU A 84 -9.16 10.44 -13.38
N GLY A 85 -10.09 11.38 -13.23
CA GLY A 85 -11.17 11.27 -12.23
C GLY A 85 -10.63 11.34 -10.80
N GLU A 86 -10.88 10.32 -9.98
CA GLU A 86 -10.29 10.22 -8.63
C GLU A 86 -8.97 9.41 -8.61
N TYR A 87 -8.48 8.95 -9.76
CA TYR A 87 -7.21 8.20 -9.84
C TYR A 87 -6.03 9.13 -10.12
N HIS A 88 -4.93 8.88 -9.43
CA HIS A 88 -3.65 9.54 -9.62
C HIS A 88 -2.63 8.45 -9.93
N TYR A 89 -1.75 8.66 -10.92
CA TYR A 89 -0.89 7.61 -11.48
C TYR A 89 0.35 7.34 -10.60
N ASP A 90 0.10 7.07 -9.33
CA ASP A 90 1.04 6.78 -8.26
C ASP A 90 0.45 5.66 -7.38
N PHE A 91 0.74 4.41 -7.74
CA PHE A 91 0.14 3.23 -7.09
C PHE A 91 1.13 2.47 -6.19
N ALA A 92 2.41 2.84 -6.19
CA ALA A 92 3.43 2.36 -5.25
C ALA A 92 4.63 3.33 -5.20
N ASN A 93 5.28 3.44 -4.04
CA ASN A 93 6.51 4.21 -3.81
C ASN A 93 7.52 3.36 -3.02
N LEU A 94 8.07 2.33 -3.66
CA LEU A 94 8.98 1.37 -3.05
C LEU A 94 10.39 1.98 -2.97
N ALA A 95 10.89 2.21 -1.76
CA ALA A 95 12.22 2.80 -1.55
C ALA A 95 13.34 1.84 -2.02
N MET A 96 14.20 2.31 -2.93
CA MET A 96 15.35 1.54 -3.42
C MET A 96 16.43 2.47 -3.97
N ASP A 97 17.72 2.21 -3.71
CA ASP A 97 18.83 2.88 -4.40
C ASP A 97 19.03 2.17 -5.76
N VAL A 98 18.35 2.66 -6.80
CA VAL A 98 18.23 1.96 -8.08
C VAL A 98 19.53 2.08 -8.86
N ASP A 99 20.06 3.29 -9.04
CA ASP A 99 21.26 3.48 -9.88
C ASP A 99 22.59 3.37 -9.12
N GLY A 100 22.56 3.18 -7.80
CA GLY A 100 23.76 3.00 -6.99
C GLY A 100 24.50 4.29 -6.68
N ASP A 101 23.87 5.45 -6.87
CA ASP A 101 24.46 6.75 -6.52
C ASP A 101 24.36 7.07 -5.01
N GLY A 102 23.68 6.22 -4.25
CA GLY A 102 23.54 6.31 -2.80
C GLY A 102 22.50 7.35 -2.35
N TRP A 103 21.65 7.83 -3.26
CA TRP A 103 20.40 8.50 -2.96
C TRP A 103 19.26 7.51 -3.15
N THR A 104 18.36 7.42 -2.17
CA THR A 104 17.22 6.51 -2.30
C THR A 104 16.23 7.05 -3.33
N ASP A 105 15.93 6.22 -4.32
CA ASP A 105 14.92 6.44 -5.36
C ASP A 105 13.59 5.78 -4.94
N THR A 106 12.57 5.88 -5.80
CA THR A 106 11.36 5.06 -5.65
C THR A 106 11.09 4.21 -6.89
N VAL A 107 10.56 3.01 -6.68
CA VAL A 107 10.00 2.16 -7.74
C VAL A 107 8.49 2.10 -7.58
N GLY A 108 7.78 2.16 -8.70
CA GLY A 108 6.34 2.34 -8.71
C GLY A 108 5.63 1.60 -9.83
N ALA A 109 4.31 1.61 -9.68
CA ALA A 109 3.36 1.06 -10.61
C ALA A 109 2.26 2.09 -10.92
N ALA A 110 1.59 1.93 -12.06
CA ALA A 110 0.44 2.76 -12.42
C ALA A 110 -0.60 1.96 -13.22
N TRP A 111 -1.86 1.99 -12.76
CA TRP A 111 -2.97 1.31 -13.41
C TRP A 111 -3.18 1.74 -14.86
N HIS A 112 -3.30 3.06 -15.09
CA HIS A 112 -3.77 3.60 -16.36
C HIS A 112 -2.68 3.68 -17.43
N ASP A 113 -1.45 4.06 -17.05
CA ASP A 113 -0.27 3.97 -17.93
C ASP A 113 0.19 2.50 -18.11
N LYS A 114 -0.37 1.57 -17.32
CA LYS A 114 -0.05 0.13 -17.36
C LYS A 114 1.43 -0.16 -17.12
N MET A 115 2.07 0.69 -16.32
CA MET A 115 3.51 0.88 -16.33
C MET A 115 4.13 0.47 -14.99
N VAL A 116 5.23 -0.27 -15.08
CA VAL A 116 6.22 -0.39 -14.00
C VAL A 116 7.33 0.61 -14.31
N TYR A 117 7.75 1.40 -13.32
CA TYR A 117 8.71 2.48 -13.50
C TYR A 117 9.52 2.72 -12.23
N TRP A 118 10.62 3.46 -12.36
CA TRP A 118 11.30 4.03 -11.20
C TRP A 118 11.47 5.54 -11.36
N VAL A 119 11.63 6.24 -10.24
CA VAL A 119 11.67 7.68 -10.13
C VAL A 119 12.96 8.05 -9.42
N ARG A 120 13.87 8.70 -10.16
CA ARG A 120 15.24 8.94 -9.69
C ARG A 120 15.32 10.16 -8.79
N ASN A 121 15.93 10.02 -7.63
CA ASN A 121 16.33 11.14 -6.79
C ASN A 121 17.51 11.88 -7.46
N PRO A 122 17.38 13.18 -7.81
CA PRO A 122 18.48 13.93 -8.42
C PRO A 122 19.59 14.27 -7.41
N GLY A 123 19.43 13.91 -6.14
CA GLY A 123 20.34 14.21 -5.05
C GLY A 123 20.57 15.70 -4.89
N GLN A 124 21.84 16.08 -4.69
CA GLN A 124 22.22 17.50 -4.50
C GLN A 124 21.90 18.40 -5.69
N ALA A 125 21.73 17.86 -6.90
CA ALA A 125 21.34 18.67 -8.04
C ALA A 125 19.94 19.28 -7.85
N GLY A 126 19.08 18.60 -7.09
CA GLY A 126 17.70 19.01 -6.82
C GLY A 126 16.83 19.06 -8.08
N GLY A 127 15.62 19.61 -7.91
CA GLY A 127 14.63 19.74 -8.98
C GLY A 127 13.70 18.52 -9.10
N PRO A 128 12.84 18.49 -10.14
CA PRO A 128 11.89 17.42 -10.33
C PRO A 128 12.59 16.09 -10.59
N TRP A 129 12.06 15.01 -9.99
CA TRP A 129 12.62 13.68 -10.15
C TRP A 129 12.23 13.10 -11.52
N PRO A 130 13.18 12.67 -12.36
CA PRO A 130 12.86 12.06 -13.64
C PRO A 130 12.29 10.64 -13.44
N VAL A 131 11.29 10.31 -14.26
CA VAL A 131 10.66 8.98 -14.29
C VAL A 131 11.25 8.18 -15.44
N TYR A 132 11.66 6.94 -15.15
CA TYR A 132 12.18 5.99 -16.12
C TYR A 132 11.26 4.77 -16.20
N GLN A 133 10.74 4.51 -17.39
CA GLN A 133 9.91 3.34 -17.66
C GLN A 133 10.75 2.06 -17.60
N ILE A 134 10.23 1.04 -16.90
CA ILE A 134 10.78 -0.32 -16.88
C ILE A 134 10.06 -1.18 -17.93
N ASP A 135 8.73 -1.28 -17.84
CA ASP A 135 7.89 -2.04 -18.79
C ASP A 135 6.43 -1.52 -18.76
N THR A 136 5.61 -1.94 -19.73
CA THR A 136 4.16 -1.69 -19.76
C THR A 136 3.35 -2.99 -19.87
N PRO A 137 3.34 -3.85 -18.83
CA PRO A 137 2.80 -5.20 -18.95
C PRO A 137 1.27 -5.29 -18.87
N GLY A 138 0.57 -4.27 -18.37
CA GLY A 138 -0.88 -4.32 -18.16
C GLY A 138 -1.35 -3.48 -16.98
N ASN A 139 -2.66 -3.46 -16.74
CA ASN A 139 -3.26 -2.78 -15.60
C ASN A 139 -2.81 -3.42 -14.28
N MET A 140 -2.45 -2.61 -13.29
CA MET A 140 -1.98 -3.05 -11.97
C MET A 140 -2.35 -2.04 -10.89
N GLU A 141 -2.78 -2.53 -9.73
CA GLU A 141 -3.23 -1.68 -8.62
C GLU A 141 -2.14 -1.36 -7.58
N THR A 142 -1.01 -2.06 -7.62
CA THR A 142 0.19 -1.71 -6.86
C THR A 142 1.32 -2.65 -7.30
N ALA A 143 2.51 -2.43 -6.74
CA ALA A 143 3.63 -3.34 -6.82
C ALA A 143 4.26 -3.47 -5.43
N MET A 144 4.93 -4.59 -5.22
CA MET A 144 5.69 -4.88 -4.01
C MET A 144 7.14 -5.16 -4.37
N ALA A 145 8.03 -5.08 -3.37
CA ALA A 145 9.44 -5.43 -3.50
C ALA A 145 9.78 -6.63 -2.61
N TYR A 146 10.48 -7.61 -3.15
CA TYR A 146 10.92 -8.82 -2.44
C TYR A 146 12.25 -9.30 -3.02
N ASP A 147 13.09 -9.94 -2.23
CA ASP A 147 14.22 -10.73 -2.75
C ASP A 147 13.66 -12.05 -3.27
N ILE A 148 13.33 -12.12 -4.57
CA ILE A 148 12.58 -13.25 -5.16
C ILE A 148 13.54 -14.37 -5.53
N ASN A 149 14.75 -14.06 -5.99
CA ASN A 149 15.75 -15.04 -6.41
C ASN A 149 16.75 -15.42 -5.30
N GLY A 150 16.70 -14.77 -4.14
CA GLY A 150 17.57 -15.04 -2.99
C GLY A 150 18.99 -14.48 -3.13
N ASP A 151 19.19 -13.48 -4.00
CA ASP A 151 20.51 -12.88 -4.25
C ASP A 151 20.85 -11.71 -3.29
N GLY A 152 19.93 -11.36 -2.39
CA GLY A 152 20.06 -10.27 -1.43
C GLY A 152 19.66 -8.90 -1.97
N GLN A 153 19.18 -8.82 -3.22
CA GLN A 153 18.69 -7.62 -3.86
C GLN A 153 17.16 -7.70 -4.01
N LEU A 154 16.48 -6.59 -3.76
CA LEU A 154 15.03 -6.54 -3.97
C LEU A 154 14.69 -6.48 -5.47
N ASP A 155 13.77 -7.33 -5.86
CA ASP A 155 13.09 -7.40 -7.16
C ASP A 155 11.68 -6.82 -7.06
N ILE A 156 11.04 -6.60 -8.21
CA ILE A 156 9.72 -5.95 -8.27
C ILE A 156 8.63 -6.94 -8.69
N LEU A 157 7.60 -7.04 -7.87
CA LEU A 157 6.43 -7.89 -8.05
C LEU A 157 5.16 -7.04 -8.23
N PRO A 158 4.83 -6.64 -9.47
CA PRO A 158 3.60 -5.91 -9.76
C PRO A 158 2.37 -6.83 -9.77
N ASN A 159 1.24 -6.37 -9.23
CA ASN A 159 -0.03 -7.09 -9.41
C ASN A 159 -0.63 -6.80 -10.79
N ILE A 160 -0.09 -7.41 -11.83
CA ILE A 160 -0.62 -7.28 -13.19
C ILE A 160 -1.94 -8.07 -13.25
N MET A 161 -3.06 -7.42 -13.55
CA MET A 161 -4.38 -8.06 -13.52
C MET A 161 -4.51 -9.23 -14.52
N SER A 162 -3.87 -9.11 -15.67
CA SER A 162 -4.00 -10.04 -16.79
C SER A 162 -2.89 -11.08 -16.89
N ALA A 163 -1.84 -10.99 -16.07
CA ALA A 163 -0.67 -11.86 -16.13
C ALA A 163 0.01 -11.94 -14.76
N ALA A 164 0.84 -12.94 -14.54
CA ALA A 164 1.75 -12.95 -13.39
C ALA A 164 3.19 -12.83 -13.92
N ALA A 165 3.96 -11.91 -13.35
CA ALA A 165 5.36 -11.72 -13.69
C ALA A 165 6.07 -10.96 -12.57
N TRP A 166 7.38 -11.13 -12.48
CA TRP A 166 8.25 -10.31 -11.65
C TRP A 166 9.43 -9.78 -12.47
N TYR A 167 10.10 -8.76 -11.95
CA TYR A 167 11.18 -8.05 -12.62
C TYR A 167 12.44 -8.15 -11.77
N GLU A 168 13.37 -8.96 -12.23
CA GLU A 168 14.68 -9.15 -11.61
C GLU A 168 15.51 -7.89 -11.80
N PHE A 169 16.03 -7.36 -10.69
CA PHE A 169 16.78 -6.12 -10.72
C PHE A 169 18.29 -6.37 -10.83
N HIS A 170 18.95 -5.65 -11.74
CA HIS A 170 20.40 -5.63 -11.83
C HIS A 170 20.95 -4.22 -12.01
N ARG A 171 22.02 -3.91 -11.28
CA ARG A 171 22.92 -2.80 -11.63
C ARG A 171 23.82 -3.25 -12.78
N ASP A 172 23.69 -2.58 -13.92
CA ASP A 172 24.44 -2.86 -15.14
C ASP A 172 24.97 -1.54 -15.73
N PRO A 173 26.25 -1.20 -15.49
CA PRO A 173 26.85 0.03 -16.00
C PRO A 173 26.83 0.18 -17.53
N SER A 174 26.56 -0.90 -18.27
CA SER A 174 26.44 -0.88 -19.72
C SER A 174 25.02 -0.59 -20.22
N ALA A 175 24.02 -0.70 -19.34
CA ALA A 175 22.62 -0.44 -19.66
C ALA A 175 22.26 1.05 -19.54
N PRO A 176 21.16 1.51 -20.19
CA PRO A 176 20.63 2.85 -19.97
C PRO A 176 20.39 3.12 -18.47
N GLN A 177 20.79 4.30 -18.02
CA GLN A 177 20.71 4.70 -16.60
C GLN A 177 21.50 3.78 -15.64
N GLY A 178 22.37 2.91 -16.15
CA GLY A 178 23.18 2.00 -15.32
C GLY A 178 22.41 0.82 -14.72
N VAL A 179 21.20 0.53 -15.21
CA VAL A 179 20.31 -0.49 -14.64
C VAL A 179 19.63 -1.33 -15.70
N ARG A 180 19.34 -2.59 -15.36
CA ARG A 180 18.64 -3.56 -16.20
C ARG A 180 17.58 -4.28 -15.37
N TRP A 181 16.46 -4.56 -16.01
CA TRP A 181 15.33 -5.28 -15.42
C TRP A 181 14.98 -6.47 -16.30
N ASP A 182 15.20 -7.69 -15.81
CA ASP A 182 14.86 -8.91 -16.53
C ASP A 182 13.46 -9.36 -16.12
N LYS A 183 12.54 -9.43 -17.09
CA LYS A 183 11.16 -9.85 -16.84
C LYS A 183 11.05 -11.38 -16.83
N HIS A 184 10.56 -11.91 -15.72
CA HIS A 184 10.24 -13.33 -15.56
C HIS A 184 8.73 -13.52 -15.62
N VAL A 185 8.27 -14.12 -16.73
CA VAL A 185 6.84 -14.43 -16.92
C VAL A 185 6.50 -15.71 -16.16
N LEU A 186 5.42 -15.65 -15.37
CA LEU A 186 4.90 -16.78 -14.61
C LEU A 186 3.68 -17.40 -15.33
N PRO A 187 3.25 -18.60 -14.94
CA PRO A 187 2.09 -19.27 -15.55
C PRO A 187 0.85 -18.37 -15.57
N GLN A 188 0.09 -18.44 -16.67
CA GLN A 188 -1.10 -17.60 -16.87
C GLN A 188 -2.19 -17.88 -15.83
N GLU A 189 -2.24 -19.10 -15.31
CA GLU A 189 -3.14 -19.56 -14.25
C GLU A 189 -2.96 -18.77 -12.95
N ALA A 190 -1.76 -18.24 -12.71
CA ALA A 190 -1.44 -17.45 -11.53
C ALA A 190 -1.98 -16.02 -11.58
N ALA A 191 -2.42 -15.52 -12.74
CA ALA A 191 -2.96 -14.15 -12.87
C ALA A 191 -4.25 -13.94 -12.05
N GLY A 192 -4.36 -12.79 -11.38
CA GLY A 192 -5.52 -12.40 -10.58
C GLY A 192 -5.32 -11.07 -9.84
N HIS A 193 -6.37 -10.61 -9.15
CA HIS A 193 -6.30 -9.43 -8.28
C HIS A 193 -5.83 -9.84 -6.88
N GLY A 194 -4.61 -9.44 -6.54
CA GLY A 194 -3.87 -9.94 -5.39
C GLY A 194 -2.55 -10.58 -5.81
N ILE A 195 -1.47 -10.25 -5.12
CA ILE A 195 -0.17 -10.90 -5.30
C ILE A 195 0.64 -10.72 -4.02
N GLY A 196 1.55 -11.64 -3.76
CA GLY A 196 2.47 -11.56 -2.64
C GLY A 196 3.61 -12.53 -2.82
N ALA A 197 4.54 -12.54 -1.86
CA ALA A 197 5.64 -13.48 -1.87
C ALA A 197 6.09 -13.81 -0.44
N GLY A 198 6.76 -14.95 -0.30
CA GLY A 198 7.32 -15.46 0.94
C GLY A 198 7.48 -16.97 0.88
N ASP A 199 8.20 -17.54 1.83
CA ASP A 199 8.41 -18.99 1.91
C ASP A 199 7.11 -19.69 2.33
N VAL A 200 6.41 -20.31 1.40
CA VAL A 200 5.10 -20.95 1.64
C VAL A 200 5.29 -22.39 2.09
N ASN A 201 6.41 -23.04 1.74
CA ASN A 201 6.64 -24.46 2.02
C ASN A 201 7.69 -24.75 3.11
N GLY A 202 8.30 -23.72 3.69
CA GLY A 202 9.33 -23.81 4.72
C GLY A 202 10.69 -24.27 4.21
N ASP A 203 10.99 -24.15 2.91
CA ASP A 203 12.26 -24.60 2.32
C ASP A 203 13.33 -23.50 2.24
N GLY A 204 13.00 -22.28 2.65
CA GLY A 204 13.87 -21.12 2.66
C GLY A 204 13.95 -20.36 1.34
N LEU A 205 13.16 -20.72 0.32
CA LEU A 205 13.06 -20.00 -0.95
C LEU A 205 11.84 -19.07 -0.95
N CYS A 206 11.91 -18.03 -1.79
CA CYS A 206 10.83 -17.05 -1.91
C CYS A 206 9.80 -17.53 -2.93
N ASP A 207 8.65 -17.99 -2.45
CA ASP A 207 7.53 -18.38 -3.32
C ASP A 207 6.68 -17.16 -3.71
N ILE A 208 5.94 -17.26 -4.81
CA ILE A 208 4.99 -16.22 -5.23
C ILE A 208 3.56 -16.71 -4.96
N VAL A 209 2.80 -15.93 -4.21
CA VAL A 209 1.41 -16.23 -3.85
C VAL A 209 0.46 -15.39 -4.69
N THR A 210 -0.58 -16.03 -5.21
CA THR A 210 -1.65 -15.36 -5.96
C THR A 210 -3.01 -15.81 -5.43
N PRO A 211 -4.13 -15.23 -5.87
CA PRO A 211 -5.43 -15.60 -5.34
C PRO A 211 -5.82 -17.06 -5.63
N LYS A 212 -5.18 -17.72 -6.60
CA LYS A 212 -5.57 -19.05 -7.09
C LYS A 212 -4.63 -20.17 -6.63
N GLY A 213 -3.66 -19.85 -5.77
CA GLY A 213 -2.61 -20.76 -5.36
C GLY A 213 -1.27 -20.05 -5.22
N TRP A 214 -0.19 -20.82 -5.32
CA TRP A 214 1.16 -20.31 -5.21
C TRP A 214 2.11 -20.97 -6.23
N LEU A 215 3.22 -20.31 -6.49
CA LEU A 215 4.30 -20.78 -7.35
C LEU A 215 5.46 -21.14 -6.46
N GLU A 216 5.70 -22.44 -6.36
CA GLU A 216 6.82 -23.00 -5.59
C GLU A 216 8.12 -22.76 -6.36
N GLN A 217 9.03 -21.99 -5.77
CA GLN A 217 10.37 -21.85 -6.29
C GLN A 217 11.16 -23.14 -6.02
N LYS A 218 11.98 -23.56 -6.99
CA LYS A 218 12.87 -24.71 -6.85
C LYS A 218 14.32 -24.25 -6.73
N PRO A 219 15.21 -25.02 -6.07
CA PRO A 219 16.62 -24.65 -5.92
C PRO A 219 17.35 -24.39 -7.25
N GLU A 220 16.90 -25.00 -8.35
CA GLU A 220 17.42 -24.74 -9.69
C GLU A 220 16.83 -23.51 -10.40
N GLY A 221 15.99 -22.72 -9.71
CA GLY A 221 15.33 -21.51 -10.23
C GLY A 221 14.05 -21.76 -11.02
N SER A 222 13.59 -23.00 -11.12
CA SER A 222 12.33 -23.34 -11.80
C SER A 222 11.12 -23.10 -10.89
N TRP A 223 9.94 -22.91 -11.49
CA TRP A 223 8.69 -22.68 -10.75
C TRP A 223 7.73 -23.85 -10.93
N THR A 224 7.08 -24.26 -9.84
CA THR A 224 5.99 -25.26 -9.90
C THR A 224 4.67 -24.66 -9.40
N TRP A 225 3.63 -24.71 -10.23
CA TRP A 225 2.30 -24.23 -9.87
C TRP A 225 1.61 -25.15 -8.84
N ARG A 226 1.00 -24.53 -7.82
CA ARG A 226 0.31 -25.17 -6.69
C ARG A 226 -1.09 -24.54 -6.50
N PRO A 227 -2.12 -25.01 -7.24
CA PRO A 227 -3.47 -24.46 -7.18
C PRO A 227 -4.25 -24.97 -5.96
N GLU A 228 -3.80 -24.60 -4.77
CA GLU A 228 -4.27 -25.21 -3.52
C GLU A 228 -5.41 -24.44 -2.83
N PHE A 229 -5.69 -23.21 -3.26
CA PHE A 229 -6.71 -22.35 -2.65
C PHE A 229 -7.26 -21.32 -3.64
N GLU A 230 -8.38 -20.69 -3.26
CA GLU A 230 -9.01 -19.57 -3.98
C GLU A 230 -9.38 -18.47 -2.98
N LEU A 231 -8.76 -17.30 -3.11
CA LEU A 231 -8.83 -16.19 -2.15
C LEU A 231 -9.83 -15.11 -2.59
N GLY A 232 -10.29 -15.12 -3.85
CA GLY A 232 -11.14 -14.10 -4.44
C GLY A 232 -10.37 -12.87 -4.91
N TYR A 233 -11.00 -11.68 -4.86
CA TYR A 233 -10.33 -10.41 -5.15
C TYR A 233 -9.52 -9.97 -3.91
N ALA A 234 -8.36 -10.61 -3.73
CA ALA A 234 -7.48 -10.36 -2.61
C ALA A 234 -6.84 -8.96 -2.71
N GLY A 235 -6.60 -8.34 -1.56
CA GLY A 235 -5.74 -7.18 -1.41
C GLY A 235 -4.31 -7.50 -1.79
N ILE A 236 -3.48 -6.47 -1.82
CA ILE A 236 -2.08 -6.56 -2.19
C ILE A 236 -1.28 -5.84 -1.10
N PRO A 237 -0.29 -6.48 -0.47
CA PRO A 237 0.15 -7.85 -0.68
C PRO A 237 -0.81 -8.92 -0.12
N ILE A 238 -0.66 -10.15 -0.62
CA ILE A 238 -1.02 -11.38 0.11
C ILE A 238 0.19 -11.75 0.98
N LEU A 239 0.02 -11.84 2.29
CA LEU A 239 1.13 -12.05 3.22
C LEU A 239 1.35 -13.54 3.51
N VAL A 240 2.61 -13.94 3.67
CA VAL A 240 3.03 -15.27 4.11
C VAL A 240 3.66 -15.14 5.50
N HIS A 241 3.09 -15.79 6.52
CA HIS A 241 3.56 -15.66 7.91
C HIS A 241 3.08 -16.81 8.79
N ASP A 242 3.94 -17.32 9.68
CA ASP A 242 3.57 -18.29 10.72
C ASP A 242 2.81 -17.60 11.86
N VAL A 243 1.48 -17.60 11.77
CA VAL A 243 0.61 -16.88 12.73
C VAL A 243 0.56 -17.61 14.06
N ASP A 244 0.34 -18.92 14.04
CA ASP A 244 0.07 -19.70 15.25
C ASP A 244 1.34 -20.27 15.92
N GLY A 245 2.49 -20.18 15.26
CA GLY A 245 3.78 -20.62 15.79
C GLY A 245 4.04 -22.10 15.62
N ASP A 246 3.30 -22.80 14.76
CA ASP A 246 3.48 -24.23 14.50
C ASP A 246 4.63 -24.51 13.51
N GLY A 247 5.21 -23.46 12.93
CA GLY A 247 6.31 -23.52 11.96
C GLY A 247 5.87 -23.73 10.51
N ASN A 248 4.56 -23.77 10.23
CA ASN A 248 4.00 -23.77 8.88
C ASN A 248 3.61 -22.33 8.50
N PRO A 249 4.16 -21.78 7.40
CA PRO A 249 3.81 -20.44 6.97
C PRO A 249 2.33 -20.35 6.52
N ASP A 250 1.55 -19.46 7.10
CA ASP A 250 0.15 -19.24 6.74
C ASP A 250 -0.02 -18.14 5.70
N ILE A 251 -1.25 -17.99 5.18
CA ILE A 251 -1.61 -16.91 4.26
C ILE A 251 -2.57 -15.92 4.94
N LEU A 252 -2.29 -14.62 4.85
CA LEU A 252 -3.18 -13.55 5.31
C LEU A 252 -3.53 -12.62 4.14
N TRP A 253 -4.82 -12.26 4.03
CA TRP A 253 -5.29 -11.34 2.99
C TRP A 253 -6.56 -10.60 3.41
N GLY A 254 -6.74 -9.40 2.87
CA GLY A 254 -8.03 -8.70 2.83
C GLY A 254 -8.75 -8.91 1.50
N LEU A 255 -10.06 -8.71 1.46
CA LEU A 255 -10.80 -8.56 0.19
C LEU A 255 -10.85 -7.08 -0.23
N GLY A 256 -9.94 -6.65 -1.10
CA GLY A 256 -9.82 -5.24 -1.51
C GLY A 256 -11.09 -4.63 -2.13
N HIS A 257 -11.97 -5.48 -2.68
CA HIS A 257 -13.21 -5.09 -3.36
C HIS A 257 -14.47 -5.51 -2.57
N ASN A 258 -14.33 -5.95 -1.31
CA ASN A 258 -15.44 -6.43 -0.49
C ASN A 258 -15.17 -6.27 1.04
N TYR A 259 -15.97 -6.90 1.88
CA TYR A 259 -15.74 -7.04 3.32
C TYR A 259 -14.92 -8.29 3.62
N GLY A 260 -14.02 -8.21 4.59
CA GLY A 260 -13.35 -9.38 5.14
C GLY A 260 -11.83 -9.28 5.13
N VAL A 261 -11.25 -9.54 6.30
CA VAL A 261 -9.85 -9.86 6.56
C VAL A 261 -9.78 -11.32 6.98
N PHE A 262 -8.89 -12.10 6.38
CA PHE A 262 -8.86 -13.55 6.50
C PHE A 262 -7.47 -14.09 6.80
N TRP A 263 -7.46 -15.27 7.41
CA TRP A 263 -6.29 -16.10 7.64
C TRP A 263 -6.57 -17.50 7.07
N LEU A 264 -5.64 -18.03 6.29
CA LEU A 264 -5.67 -19.39 5.78
C LEU A 264 -4.53 -20.14 6.46
N GLN A 265 -4.88 -20.85 7.52
CA GLN A 265 -3.95 -21.63 8.34
C GLN A 265 -3.46 -22.84 7.56
N GLN A 266 -2.14 -23.00 7.46
CA GLN A 266 -1.49 -24.17 6.92
C GLN A 266 -1.31 -25.21 8.03
N THR A 267 -1.62 -26.47 7.73
CA THR A 267 -1.21 -27.60 8.56
C THR A 267 -0.54 -28.67 7.71
N ARG A 268 0.37 -29.44 8.30
CA ARG A 268 1.01 -30.59 7.64
C ARG A 268 0.77 -31.89 8.39
N ASP A 269 0.37 -32.91 7.64
CA ASP A 269 0.31 -34.28 8.15
C ASP A 269 1.71 -34.91 8.18
N ALA A 270 1.83 -36.05 8.87
CA ALA A 270 3.11 -36.75 9.03
C ALA A 270 3.73 -37.25 7.70
N ASP A 271 2.94 -37.36 6.63
CA ASP A 271 3.41 -37.70 5.29
C ASP A 271 3.86 -36.47 4.47
N GLY A 272 3.80 -35.28 5.06
CA GLY A 272 4.15 -34.01 4.43
C GLY A 272 3.03 -33.40 3.58
N SER A 273 1.85 -34.03 3.54
CA SER A 273 0.70 -33.43 2.85
C SER A 273 0.21 -32.17 3.56
N ARG A 274 -0.15 -31.18 2.76
CA ARG A 274 -0.58 -29.86 3.23
C ARG A 274 -2.10 -29.75 3.21
N SER A 275 -2.65 -29.17 4.27
CA SER A 275 -4.06 -28.78 4.35
C SER A 275 -4.19 -27.30 4.71
N TRP A 276 -5.32 -26.70 4.32
CA TRP A 276 -5.60 -25.29 4.50
C TRP A 276 -6.95 -25.09 5.21
N THR A 277 -6.97 -24.33 6.30
CA THR A 277 -8.19 -23.99 7.04
C THR A 277 -8.42 -22.48 7.01
N LYS A 278 -9.56 -22.05 6.46
CA LYS A 278 -9.92 -20.63 6.36
C LYS A 278 -10.58 -20.14 7.63
N HIS A 279 -10.06 -19.05 8.17
CA HIS A 279 -10.58 -18.32 9.32
C HIS A 279 -10.94 -16.88 8.92
N LEU A 280 -12.08 -16.40 9.43
CA LEU A 280 -12.45 -14.99 9.35
C LEU A 280 -11.84 -14.24 10.54
N ILE A 281 -11.13 -13.15 10.27
CA ILE A 281 -10.60 -12.24 11.30
C ILE A 281 -11.62 -11.14 11.58
N ASP A 282 -12.07 -10.43 10.53
CA ASP A 282 -13.02 -9.31 10.65
C ASP A 282 -13.72 -9.03 9.32
N ASP A 283 -15.05 -8.95 9.31
CA ASP A 283 -15.89 -8.56 8.16
C ASP A 283 -16.78 -7.34 8.45
N SER A 284 -16.53 -6.63 9.55
CA SER A 284 -17.36 -5.50 10.00
C SER A 284 -17.14 -4.19 9.22
N TRP A 285 -16.13 -4.15 8.35
CA TRP A 285 -15.79 -3.02 7.48
C TRP A 285 -15.24 -3.51 6.13
N SER A 286 -15.31 -2.66 5.10
CA SER A 286 -14.96 -3.06 3.72
C SER A 286 -13.70 -2.42 3.18
N GLN A 287 -13.20 -3.04 2.11
CA GLN A 287 -12.03 -2.65 1.31
C GLN A 287 -10.69 -2.66 2.07
N PRO A 288 -10.34 -3.74 2.81
CA PRO A 288 -8.97 -4.00 3.26
C PRO A 288 -8.07 -4.27 2.03
N HIS A 289 -7.62 -3.21 1.38
CA HIS A 289 -6.94 -3.29 0.10
C HIS A 289 -5.43 -3.50 0.21
N PHE A 290 -4.85 -2.98 1.29
CA PHE A 290 -3.44 -3.11 1.64
C PHE A 290 -3.33 -3.57 3.08
N MET A 291 -2.33 -4.40 3.36
CA MET A 291 -2.02 -4.85 4.70
C MET A 291 -0.52 -5.09 4.85
N LEU A 292 -0.04 -4.96 6.08
CA LEU A 292 1.36 -5.16 6.44
C LEU A 292 1.46 -5.86 7.80
N LEU A 293 2.65 -6.33 8.13
CA LEU A 293 2.99 -6.91 9.42
C LEU A 293 3.92 -5.96 10.17
N ALA A 294 3.61 -5.65 11.43
CA ALA A 294 4.41 -4.76 12.26
C ALA A 294 4.31 -5.16 13.75
N ASP A 295 5.41 -5.07 14.50
CA ASP A 295 5.40 -5.20 15.96
C ASP A 295 4.97 -3.88 16.58
N LEU A 296 3.67 -3.65 16.67
CA LEU A 296 3.12 -2.39 17.20
C LEU A 296 3.06 -2.39 18.73
N THR A 297 3.36 -3.51 19.38
CA THR A 297 3.23 -3.68 20.83
C THR A 297 4.56 -3.88 21.55
N GLY A 298 5.68 -3.88 20.81
CA GLY A 298 7.04 -4.08 21.34
C GLY A 298 7.28 -5.49 21.88
N ASN A 299 6.41 -6.45 21.55
CA ASN A 299 6.44 -7.80 22.11
C ASN A 299 7.19 -8.81 21.22
N ARG A 300 7.76 -8.33 20.10
CA ARG A 300 8.48 -9.09 19.06
C ARG A 300 7.61 -10.10 18.31
N ARG A 301 6.29 -9.92 18.32
CA ARG A 301 5.33 -10.61 17.46
C ARG A 301 4.73 -9.57 16.54
N LEU A 302 4.46 -9.98 15.31
CA LEU A 302 3.92 -9.08 14.31
C LEU A 302 2.39 -9.10 14.41
N GLU A 303 1.81 -7.92 14.48
CA GLU A 303 0.38 -7.69 14.29
C GLU A 303 0.06 -7.46 12.81
N VAL A 304 -1.15 -7.84 12.42
CA VAL A 304 -1.68 -7.52 11.08
C VAL A 304 -2.23 -6.10 11.11
N VAL A 305 -1.67 -5.20 10.31
CA VAL A 305 -2.15 -3.81 10.17
C VAL A 305 -2.85 -3.66 8.83
N THR A 306 -4.07 -3.13 8.84
CA THR A 306 -4.82 -2.85 7.61
C THR A 306 -5.87 -1.76 7.86
N GLY A 307 -6.43 -1.22 6.79
CA GLY A 307 -7.47 -0.23 6.87
C GLY A 307 -8.27 -0.11 5.58
N LYS A 308 -9.33 0.68 5.66
CA LYS A 308 -10.23 0.91 4.54
C LYS A 308 -9.57 1.81 3.51
N ARG A 309 -9.51 1.35 2.27
CA ARG A 309 -9.22 2.21 1.12
C ARG A 309 -10.42 3.12 0.83
N HIS A 310 -10.30 4.39 1.22
CA HIS A 310 -11.38 5.37 1.04
C HIS A 310 -11.75 5.52 -0.44
N ARG A 311 -12.98 5.15 -0.79
CA ARG A 311 -13.52 5.25 -2.17
C ARG A 311 -12.58 4.61 -3.23
N ALA A 312 -12.07 3.40 -2.97
CA ALA A 312 -11.16 2.66 -3.88
C ALA A 312 -11.51 2.81 -5.38
N HIS A 313 -12.68 2.33 -5.78
CA HIS A 313 -13.20 2.45 -7.15
C HIS A 313 -14.31 3.49 -7.27
N ASN A 314 -14.03 4.70 -6.76
CA ASN A 314 -14.93 5.86 -6.77
C ASN A 314 -16.25 5.61 -5.99
N GLY A 315 -16.17 4.73 -4.99
CA GLY A 315 -17.29 4.34 -4.12
C GLY A 315 -18.23 3.29 -4.71
N ASN A 316 -17.86 2.61 -5.80
CA ASN A 316 -18.70 1.61 -6.45
C ASN A 316 -18.68 0.22 -5.79
N ASP A 317 -17.68 -0.07 -4.96
CA ASP A 317 -17.59 -1.34 -4.26
C ASP A 317 -18.59 -1.44 -3.11
N PRO A 318 -18.91 -2.67 -2.65
CA PRO A 318 -19.54 -2.89 -1.35
C PRO A 318 -18.90 -2.07 -0.23
N GLY A 319 -19.72 -1.28 0.47
CA GLY A 319 -19.28 -0.40 1.55
C GLY A 319 -18.38 0.75 1.10
N GLY A 320 -18.29 1.09 -0.18
CA GLY A 320 -17.40 2.13 -0.69
C GLY A 320 -17.61 3.54 -0.09
N ASN A 321 -18.76 3.78 0.55
CA ASN A 321 -19.09 5.01 1.27
C ASN A 321 -19.19 4.81 2.80
N ASP A 322 -18.85 3.61 3.31
CA ASP A 322 -18.80 3.36 4.75
C ASP A 322 -17.70 4.20 5.40
N PRO A 323 -17.77 4.45 6.72
CA PRO A 323 -16.73 5.14 7.46
C PRO A 323 -15.34 4.52 7.26
N VAL A 324 -14.32 5.37 7.19
CA VAL A 324 -12.91 4.93 7.13
C VAL A 324 -12.41 4.48 8.49
N CYS A 325 -11.46 3.56 8.47
CA CYS A 325 -10.84 2.98 9.64
C CYS A 325 -9.44 2.45 9.30
N VAL A 326 -8.62 2.34 10.34
CA VAL A 326 -7.34 1.65 10.36
C VAL A 326 -7.27 0.87 11.67
N TYR A 327 -6.97 -0.42 11.57
CA TYR A 327 -6.92 -1.36 12.69
C TYR A 327 -5.61 -2.14 12.66
N TYR A 328 -5.22 -2.64 13.83
CA TYR A 328 -4.30 -3.75 13.92
C TYR A 328 -4.93 -4.95 14.64
N TYR A 329 -4.47 -6.15 14.31
CA TYR A 329 -4.98 -7.40 14.84
C TYR A 329 -3.85 -8.22 15.43
N SER A 330 -3.98 -8.58 16.71
CA SER A 330 -3.05 -9.45 17.41
C SER A 330 -3.62 -10.86 17.54
N PHE A 331 -2.82 -11.88 17.27
CA PHE A 331 -3.20 -13.28 17.49
C PHE A 331 -2.61 -13.81 18.81
N ASP A 332 -3.48 -14.23 19.72
CA ASP A 332 -3.05 -14.92 20.94
C ASP A 332 -2.93 -16.42 20.67
N ARG A 333 -1.69 -16.89 20.53
CA ARG A 333 -1.37 -18.31 20.30
C ARG A 333 -1.81 -19.24 21.43
N SER A 334 -2.01 -18.73 22.65
CA SER A 334 -2.44 -19.57 23.78
C SER A 334 -3.94 -19.89 23.74
N SER A 335 -4.76 -18.93 23.28
CA SER A 335 -6.21 -19.08 23.16
C SER A 335 -6.67 -19.37 21.73
N GLY A 336 -5.81 -19.17 20.73
CA GLY A 336 -6.14 -19.28 19.31
C GLY A 336 -7.12 -18.20 18.85
N GLN A 337 -7.07 -17.00 19.45
CA GLN A 337 -8.03 -15.94 19.20
C GLN A 337 -7.38 -14.68 18.63
N TRP A 338 -8.08 -14.06 17.67
CA TRP A 338 -7.76 -12.73 17.17
C TRP A 338 -8.37 -11.65 18.05
N THR A 339 -7.62 -10.59 18.32
CA THR A 339 -8.10 -9.37 18.97
C THR A 339 -7.87 -8.18 18.04
N ARG A 340 -8.92 -7.40 17.79
CA ARG A 340 -8.85 -6.15 17.04
C ARG A 340 -8.54 -4.98 17.98
N HIS A 341 -7.68 -4.09 17.50
CA HIS A 341 -7.34 -2.84 18.16
C HIS A 341 -7.49 -1.66 17.19
N THR A 342 -7.92 -0.51 17.70
CA THR A 342 -8.10 0.72 16.92
C THR A 342 -6.77 1.45 16.76
N LEU A 343 -6.37 1.76 15.52
CA LEU A 343 -5.42 2.84 15.25
C LEU A 343 -6.19 4.14 14.98
N HIS A 344 -7.18 4.05 14.10
CA HIS A 344 -8.11 5.14 13.84
C HIS A 344 -9.47 4.60 13.40
N GLU A 345 -10.57 5.20 13.88
CA GLU A 345 -11.92 4.81 13.47
C GLU A 345 -12.80 6.05 13.26
N GLY A 346 -13.51 6.09 12.13
CA GLY A 346 -14.26 7.27 11.71
C GLY A 346 -13.35 8.35 11.13
N GLY A 347 -13.85 9.57 11.00
CA GLY A 347 -13.09 10.70 10.47
C GLY A 347 -12.54 10.47 9.06
N ARG A 348 -11.26 10.81 8.83
CA ARG A 348 -10.63 10.88 7.50
C ARG A 348 -9.53 9.86 7.24
N VAL A 349 -9.05 9.15 8.25
CA VAL A 349 -7.87 8.28 8.13
C VAL A 349 -8.31 6.89 7.69
N GLY A 350 -7.79 6.48 6.53
CA GLY A 350 -7.88 5.11 6.01
C GLY A 350 -6.49 4.67 5.57
N LEU A 351 -6.42 3.48 4.95
CA LEU A 351 -5.17 2.94 4.41
C LEU A 351 -5.30 2.78 2.90
N GLY A 352 -4.36 3.32 2.15
CA GLY A 352 -4.36 3.30 0.69
C GLY A 352 -3.95 1.94 0.10
N ILE A 353 -3.08 1.97 -0.91
CA ILE A 353 -2.68 0.80 -1.72
C ILE A 353 -1.20 0.47 -1.66
N ASN A 354 -0.41 1.29 -0.97
CA ASN A 354 0.99 1.06 -0.66
C ASN A 354 1.42 2.01 0.46
N THR A 355 1.99 1.48 1.53
CA THR A 355 2.52 2.26 2.65
C THR A 355 3.42 1.42 3.54
N ASP A 356 4.04 2.06 4.53
CA ASP A 356 5.01 1.47 5.43
C ASP A 356 4.58 1.63 6.90
N ALA A 357 5.03 0.68 7.72
CA ALA A 357 5.09 0.83 9.16
C ALA A 357 6.54 0.69 9.62
N VAL A 358 7.07 1.72 10.25
CA VAL A 358 8.49 1.85 10.58
C VAL A 358 8.65 2.83 11.75
N ASP A 359 9.74 2.69 12.50
CA ASP A 359 10.22 3.68 13.46
C ASP A 359 10.64 4.96 12.71
N ILE A 360 9.71 5.89 12.48
CA ILE A 360 9.93 7.03 11.57
C ILE A 360 10.63 8.18 12.28
N ASP A 361 10.51 8.26 13.60
CA ASP A 361 11.10 9.33 14.41
C ASP A 361 12.33 8.88 15.24
N GLY A 362 12.63 7.58 15.26
CA GLY A 362 13.84 7.00 15.85
C GLY A 362 13.73 6.78 17.36
N ASP A 363 12.53 6.68 17.91
CA ASP A 363 12.30 6.45 19.34
C ASP A 363 12.24 4.97 19.74
N GLY A 364 12.19 4.07 18.74
CA GLY A 364 12.28 2.62 18.89
C GLY A 364 10.95 1.89 18.86
N ASP A 365 9.83 2.60 18.74
CA ASP A 365 8.54 1.99 18.42
C ASP A 365 8.21 2.08 16.92
N ILE A 366 7.14 1.42 16.49
CA ILE A 366 6.77 1.36 15.07
C ILE A 366 5.55 2.22 14.83
N ASP A 367 5.70 3.21 13.94
CA ASP A 367 4.64 4.09 13.48
C ASP A 367 3.95 3.58 12.22
N VAL A 368 2.79 4.12 11.89
CA VAL A 368 2.04 3.76 10.68
C VAL A 368 1.78 5.00 9.81
N VAL A 369 2.30 5.00 8.59
CA VAL A 369 1.94 6.00 7.57
C VAL A 369 0.62 5.61 6.92
N ALA A 370 -0.28 6.58 6.74
CA ALA A 370 -1.64 6.36 6.26
C ALA A 370 -1.98 7.30 5.09
N PRO A 371 -1.57 6.96 3.85
CA PRO A 371 -1.98 7.68 2.65
C PRO A 371 -3.39 7.29 2.23
N GLY A 372 -4.08 8.20 1.53
CA GLY A 372 -5.38 7.91 0.93
C GLY A 372 -5.97 9.10 0.19
N LYS A 373 -7.06 8.86 -0.54
CA LYS A 373 -7.85 9.91 -1.22
C LYS A 373 -8.37 11.00 -0.27
N SER A 374 -8.41 10.72 1.03
CA SER A 374 -8.89 11.61 2.09
C SER A 374 -7.79 12.40 2.81
N GLY A 375 -6.51 12.18 2.48
CA GLY A 375 -5.35 12.88 3.05
C GLY A 375 -4.15 11.97 3.29
N LEU A 376 -3.06 12.55 3.78
CA LEU A 376 -1.86 11.86 4.26
C LEU A 376 -1.72 12.11 5.77
N TYR A 377 -1.59 11.03 6.52
CA TYR A 377 -1.54 11.03 7.98
C TYR A 377 -0.39 10.14 8.47
N LEU A 378 0.06 10.39 9.70
CA LEU A 378 0.97 9.55 10.45
C LEU A 378 0.31 9.22 11.80
N LEU A 379 0.23 7.93 12.12
CA LEU A 379 -0.17 7.42 13.42
C LEU A 379 1.11 7.11 14.18
N GLU A 380 1.56 8.08 14.96
CA GLU A 380 2.74 7.98 15.84
C GLU A 380 2.38 7.05 16.99
N ASN A 381 3.16 5.99 17.17
CA ASN A 381 3.04 5.12 18.33
C ASN A 381 3.73 5.83 19.52
N LEU A 382 3.31 5.54 20.74
CA LEU A 382 3.80 6.22 21.95
C LEU A 382 4.24 5.21 23.02
N ILE A 383 4.55 4.00 22.60
CA ILE A 383 4.95 2.92 23.49
C ILE A 383 6.44 3.10 23.80
N GLN A 384 6.78 3.10 25.09
CA GLN A 384 8.15 3.30 25.58
C GLN A 384 8.84 2.00 25.98
#